data_AF-A0A4Z2E1K7-F1
#
_entry.id   AF-A0A4Z2E1K7-F1
#
_cell.length_a   1.000
_cell.length_b   1.000
_cell.length_c   1.000
_cell.angle_alpha   90.00
_cell.angle_beta   90.00
_cell.angle_gamma   90.00
#
_symmetry.space_group_name_H-M   'P 1'
#
loop_
_entity.id
_entity.type
_entity.pdbx_description
1 polymer ?
#
loop_
_entity_poly.entity_id
_entity_poly.type
_entity_poly.pdbx_seq_one_letter_code
_entity_poly.pdbx_strand_id
1 'polypeptide(L)'
;MYDPHGGKDNMRRLTGLHETSSIDDFSAGVANRGASIRIPRQVGQEQKGYFEDRRPAANCDPYSVTQAIATTCLLDSEEADESK
;
A
#
# COMPACT_ATOMS: atom_id res chain seq x y z
N MET A 1 3.53 10.04 -4.10
CA MET A 1 2.09 9.67 -4.01
C MET A 1 1.68 9.39 -2.58
N TYR A 2 2.42 8.56 -1.83
CA TYR A 2 2.11 8.22 -0.44
C TYR A 2 2.69 9.16 0.63
N ASP A 3 3.37 10.21 0.18
CA ASP A 3 3.69 11.43 0.93
C ASP A 3 3.88 12.59 -0.07
N PRO A 4 3.77 13.86 0.38
CA PRO A 4 3.94 15.04 -0.46
C PRO A 4 5.37 15.26 -0.98
N HIS A 5 6.36 14.58 -0.40
CA HIS A 5 7.78 14.74 -0.71
C HIS A 5 8.37 13.57 -1.50
N GLY A 6 7.51 12.81 -2.20
CA GLY A 6 7.92 11.79 -3.17
C GLY A 6 8.61 10.58 -2.56
N GLY A 7 8.32 10.21 -1.32
CA GLY A 7 8.89 9.04 -0.63
C GLY A 7 9.80 9.43 0.54
N LYS A 8 10.39 10.64 0.51
CA LYS A 8 11.47 11.04 1.42
C LYS A 8 11.05 11.07 2.88
N ASP A 9 9.83 11.50 3.16
CA ASP A 9 9.31 11.48 4.52
C ASP A 9 9.07 10.07 5.02
N ASN A 10 8.56 9.22 4.14
CA ASN A 10 8.21 7.86 4.46
C ASN A 10 9.45 6.97 4.66
N MET A 11 10.58 7.29 4.02
CA MET A 11 11.88 6.62 4.26
C MET A 11 12.30 6.64 5.72
N ARG A 12 11.95 7.69 6.47
CA ARG A 12 12.26 7.80 7.90
C ARG A 12 11.41 6.86 8.76
N ARG A 13 10.28 6.39 8.24
CA ARG A 13 9.30 5.54 8.94
C ARG A 13 9.38 4.09 8.49
N LEU A 14 9.37 3.84 7.18
CA LEU A 14 9.37 2.52 6.54
C LEU A 14 10.78 1.92 6.51
N THR A 15 11.23 1.47 7.68
CA THR A 15 12.60 0.97 7.90
C THR A 15 12.67 -0.54 8.05
N GLY A 16 11.53 -1.25 8.02
CA GLY A 16 11.44 -2.66 8.40
C GLY A 16 11.47 -2.91 9.91
N LEU A 17 11.71 -1.87 10.72
CA LEU A 17 11.71 -1.91 12.18
C LEU A 17 10.37 -1.38 12.73
N HIS A 18 10.09 -1.65 14.01
CA HIS A 18 8.94 -1.10 14.73
C HIS A 18 7.57 -1.36 14.07
N GLU A 19 7.31 -2.59 13.61
CA GLU A 19 6.04 -2.97 12.96
C GLU A 19 5.74 -2.17 11.68
N THR A 20 6.79 -1.79 10.95
CA THR A 20 6.73 -1.17 9.62
C THR A 20 7.43 -2.04 8.59
N SER A 21 7.06 -1.89 7.32
CA SER A 21 7.75 -2.53 6.19
C SER A 21 8.98 -1.73 5.77
N SER A 22 9.86 -2.36 4.99
CA SER A 22 10.91 -1.66 4.22
C SER A 22 10.26 -0.80 3.13
N ILE A 23 10.86 0.35 2.80
CA ILE A 23 10.38 1.18 1.69
C ILE A 23 10.66 0.56 0.32
N ASP A 24 11.72 -0.23 0.22
CA ASP A 24 12.20 -0.78 -1.05
C ASP A 24 11.53 -2.12 -1.39
N ASP A 25 11.11 -2.87 -0.37
CA ASP A 25 10.56 -4.22 -0.54
C ASP A 25 9.04 -4.26 -0.37
N PHE A 26 8.36 -4.82 -1.37
CA PHE A 26 6.94 -5.12 -1.27
C PHE A 26 6.70 -6.47 -0.59
N SER A 27 5.79 -6.50 0.39
CA SER A 27 5.40 -7.72 1.08
C SER A 27 3.92 -7.72 1.47
N ALA A 28 3.30 -8.91 1.50
CA ALA A 28 1.93 -9.11 1.94
C ALA A 28 1.83 -10.35 2.87
N GLY A 29 0.92 -10.32 3.84
CA GLY A 29 0.71 -11.49 4.71
C GLY A 29 -0.52 -11.42 5.61
N VAL A 30 -1.00 -12.60 6.01
CA VAL A 30 -2.13 -12.74 6.95
C VAL A 30 -1.65 -12.41 8.37
N ALA A 31 -2.34 -11.47 9.01
CA ALA A 31 -2.04 -10.94 10.35
C ALA A 31 -0.60 -10.40 10.52
N ASN A 32 0.12 -10.15 9.42
CA ASN A 32 1.51 -9.69 9.47
C ASN A 32 1.58 -8.16 9.60
N ARG A 33 2.01 -7.67 10.77
CA ARG A 33 2.24 -6.24 11.02
C ARG A 33 3.62 -5.74 10.57
N GLY A 34 4.50 -6.58 10.03
CA GLY A 34 5.73 -6.13 9.36
C GLY A 34 5.54 -5.92 7.86
N ALA A 35 4.44 -6.43 7.29
CA ALA A 35 4.21 -6.40 5.85
C ALA A 35 3.75 -5.03 5.34
N SER A 36 4.00 -4.79 4.04
CA SER A 36 3.50 -3.61 3.32
C SER A 36 1.98 -3.63 3.23
N ILE A 37 1.40 -4.79 2.92
CA ILE A 37 -0.04 -5.05 2.93
C ILE A 37 -0.38 -6.09 4.00
N ARG A 38 -1.36 -5.79 4.84
CA ARG A 38 -1.86 -6.72 5.86
C ARG A 38 -3.24 -7.23 5.48
N ILE A 39 -3.42 -8.55 5.51
CA ILE A 39 -4.74 -9.18 5.46
C ILE A 39 -5.14 -9.50 6.91
N PRO A 40 -6.21 -8.92 7.46
CA PRO A 40 -6.66 -9.25 8.82
C PRO A 40 -6.91 -10.75 8.99
N ARG A 41 -6.62 -11.30 10.18
CA ARG A 41 -6.78 -12.74 10.46
C ARG A 41 -8.18 -13.25 10.12
N GLN A 42 -9.21 -12.47 10.52
CA GLN A 42 -10.60 -12.79 10.25
C GLN A 42 -10.89 -12.87 8.74
N VAL A 43 -10.38 -11.93 7.95
CA VAL A 43 -10.53 -11.92 6.49
C VAL A 43 -9.88 -13.16 5.87
N GLY A 44 -8.69 -13.54 6.34
CA GLY A 44 -8.02 -14.78 5.91
C GLY A 44 -8.76 -16.05 6.32
N GLN A 45 -9.53 -16.04 7.42
CA GLN A 45 -10.33 -17.18 7.85
C GLN A 45 -11.65 -17.27 7.09
N GLU A 46 -12.34 -16.14 6.92
CA GLU A 46 -13.66 -16.07 6.27
C GLU A 46 -13.58 -15.98 4.73
N GLN A 47 -12.37 -15.81 4.18
CA GLN A 47 -12.12 -15.68 2.74
C GLN A 47 -12.91 -14.54 2.07
N LYS A 48 -13.23 -13.49 2.84
CA LYS A 48 -13.93 -12.29 2.38
C LYS A 48 -13.63 -11.11 3.30
N GLY A 49 -13.73 -9.88 2.79
CA GLY A 49 -13.54 -8.66 3.56
C GLY A 49 -12.62 -7.67 2.85
N TYR A 50 -11.58 -7.19 3.55
CA TYR A 50 -10.68 -6.14 3.07
C TYR A 50 -9.21 -6.47 3.38
N PHE A 51 -8.31 -5.72 2.73
CA PHE A 51 -6.89 -5.66 3.08
C PHE A 51 -6.52 -4.26 3.55
N GLU A 52 -5.40 -4.12 4.25
CA GLU A 52 -4.90 -2.85 4.76
C GLU A 52 -3.56 -2.50 4.09
N ASP A 53 -3.52 -1.39 3.36
CA ASP A 53 -2.25 -0.82 2.90
C ASP A 53 -1.62 0.01 4.02
N ARG A 54 -0.43 -0.39 4.47
CA ARG A 54 0.28 0.22 5.62
C ARG A 54 1.46 1.10 5.20
N ARG A 55 1.61 1.30 3.88
CA ARG A 55 2.63 2.16 3.26
C ARG A 55 2.31 3.65 3.30
N PRO A 56 1.06 4.15 3.25
CA PRO A 56 0.80 5.59 3.30
C PRO A 56 1.40 6.27 4.54
N ALA A 57 2.07 7.41 4.34
CA ALA A 57 2.59 8.22 5.44
C ALA A 57 1.45 8.97 6.14
N ALA A 58 1.66 9.39 7.39
CA ALA A 58 0.66 10.15 8.14
C ALA A 58 0.30 11.51 7.51
N ASN A 59 1.20 12.07 6.69
CA ASN A 59 1.00 13.33 5.96
C ASN A 59 0.59 13.14 4.49
N CYS A 60 0.16 11.94 4.10
CA CYS A 60 -0.27 11.71 2.73
C CYS A 60 -1.54 12.51 2.39
N ASP A 61 -1.67 12.85 1.10
CA ASP A 61 -2.95 13.34 0.58
C ASP A 61 -3.90 12.14 0.35
N PRO A 62 -5.04 12.07 1.07
CA PRO A 62 -5.97 10.95 0.95
C PRO A 62 -6.56 10.80 -0.45
N TYR A 63 -6.71 11.88 -1.21
CA TYR A 63 -7.23 11.81 -2.58
C TYR A 63 -6.23 11.12 -3.50
N SER A 64 -4.96 11.52 -3.43
CA SER A 64 -3.88 10.86 -4.14
C SER A 64 -3.76 9.38 -3.78
N VAL A 65 -3.81 9.02 -2.50
CA VAL A 65 -3.69 7.62 -2.06
C VAL A 65 -4.85 6.76 -2.55
N THR A 66 -6.09 7.23 -2.38
CA THR A 66 -7.27 6.45 -2.79
C THR A 66 -7.36 6.29 -4.30
N GLN A 67 -7.01 7.33 -5.06
CA GLN A 67 -6.87 7.24 -6.51
C GLN A 67 -5.83 6.20 -6.90
N ALA A 68 -4.65 6.18 -6.27
CA ALA A 68 -3.61 5.18 -6.54
C ALA A 68 -4.12 3.74 -6.41
N ILE A 69 -4.82 3.47 -5.32
CA ILE A 69 -5.33 2.14 -4.98
C ILE A 69 -6.42 1.75 -5.99
N ALA A 70 -7.37 2.64 -6.26
CA ALA A 70 -8.43 2.39 -7.23
C ALA A 70 -7.86 2.16 -8.64
N THR A 71 -6.97 3.03 -9.10
CA THR A 71 -6.34 2.90 -10.42
C THR A 71 -5.55 1.61 -10.56
N THR A 72 -4.80 1.21 -9.54
CA THR A 72 -3.95 0.01 -9.63
C THR A 72 -4.75 -1.29 -9.48
N CYS A 73 -5.80 -1.31 -8.65
CA CYS A 73 -6.51 -2.54 -8.30
C CYS A 73 -7.82 -2.76 -9.07
N LEU A 74 -8.40 -1.71 -9.65
CA LEU A 74 -9.73 -1.76 -10.26
C LEU A 74 -9.75 -1.34 -11.73
N LEU A 75 -8.78 -0.55 -12.18
CA LEU A 75 -8.71 -0.08 -13.56
C LEU A 75 -7.64 -0.91 -14.29
N ASP A 76 -8.04 -1.57 -15.38
CA ASP A 76 -7.11 -2.31 -16.22
C ASP A 76 -6.23 -1.34 -17.02
N SER A 77 -4.97 -1.74 -17.26
CA SER A 77 -3.99 -0.95 -18.01
C SER A 77 -4.23 -0.94 -19.52
N GLU A 78 -5.39 -1.39 -20.01
CA GLU A 78 -5.65 -1.57 -21.45
C GLU A 78 -5.66 -0.25 -22.24
N GLU A 79 -5.82 0.91 -21.60
CA GLU A 79 -5.73 2.21 -22.28
C GLU A 79 -4.30 2.79 -22.38
N ALA A 80 -3.29 2.15 -21.78
CA ALA A 80 -1.93 2.69 -21.76
C ALA A 80 -1.04 2.22 -22.94
N ASP A 81 -1.50 1.25 -23.75
CA ASP A 81 -0.70 0.66 -24.85
C ASP A 81 -1.12 1.13 -26.26
N GLU A 82 -2.21 1.89 -26.40
CA GLU A 82 -2.63 2.48 -27.70
C GLU A 82 -1.97 3.83 -28.02
N SER A 83 -1.05 4.30 -27.18
CA SER A 83 -0.39 5.61 -27.32
C SER A 83 1.12 5.52 -27.65
N LYS A 84 1.57 4.45 -28.31
CA LYS A 84 2.94 4.34 -28.85
C LYS A 84 2.96 4.28 -30.37
#